data_AF-A0A4U1ELR5-F1
#
_entry.id   AF-A0A4U1ELR5-F1
#
_cell.length_a   1.000
_cell.length_b   1.000
_cell.length_c   1.000
_cell.angle_alpha   90.00
_cell.angle_beta   90.00
_cell.angle_gamma   90.00
#
_symmetry.space_group_name_H-M   'P 1'
#
loop_
_entity.id
_entity.type
_entity.pdbx_description
1 polymer ?
#
loop_
_entity_poly.entity_id
_entity_poly.type
_entity_poly.pdbx_seq_one_letter_code
_entity_poly.pdbx_strand_id
1 'polypeptide(L)'
;EKYPEAVHLSEGASSSCMGIRNPSRPGFELVIVWRIQIDEEGKVLPKLDLLTKVPLQALELDKNGVIETAPLSFRTLLGVLGIEATLESLIKSLHTEASN
;
A
#
# COMPACT_ATOMS: atom_id res chain seq x y z
N GLU A 1 9.12 -9.66 13.56
CA GLU A 1 8.41 -8.89 12.52
C GLU A 1 8.20 -7.46 13.02
N LYS A 2 8.38 -6.42 12.18
CA LYS A 2 8.47 -5.02 12.63
C LYS A 2 7.10 -4.38 12.96
N TYR A 3 6.03 -4.80 12.27
CA TYR A 3 4.69 -4.21 12.37
C TYR A 3 3.56 -5.27 12.39
N PRO A 4 3.50 -6.16 13.38
CA PRO A 4 2.61 -7.33 13.35
C PRO A 4 1.11 -7.00 13.38
N GLU A 5 0.72 -5.83 13.88
CA GLU A 5 -0.70 -5.41 13.93
C GLU A 5 -1.14 -4.65 12.69
N ALA A 6 -0.19 -3.97 12.03
CA ALA A 6 -0.44 -3.11 10.88
C ALA A 6 -0.36 -3.87 9.56
N VAL A 7 0.60 -4.79 9.46
CA VAL A 7 0.98 -5.46 8.23
C VAL A 7 0.56 -6.92 8.29
N HIS A 8 -0.04 -7.43 7.22
CA HIS A 8 -0.33 -8.84 7.07
C HIS A 8 -0.04 -9.34 5.64
N LEU A 9 0.35 -10.60 5.55
CA LEU A 9 0.63 -11.32 4.31
C LEU A 9 -0.35 -12.48 4.20
N SER A 10 -1.28 -12.42 3.24
CA SER A 10 -2.36 -13.42 3.15
C SER A 10 -1.85 -14.85 2.93
N GLU A 11 -0.70 -15.00 2.26
CA GLU A 11 -0.07 -16.30 1.97
C GLU A 11 1.34 -16.41 2.59
N GLY A 12 1.62 -15.61 3.61
CA GLY A 12 2.94 -15.56 4.25
C GLY A 12 4.06 -15.11 3.29
N ALA A 13 5.26 -15.67 3.44
CA ALA A 13 6.45 -15.25 2.69
C ALA A 13 6.36 -15.45 1.17
N SER A 14 5.46 -16.33 0.71
CA SER A 14 5.25 -16.60 -0.72
C SER A 14 4.19 -15.69 -1.36
N SER A 15 3.57 -14.80 -0.58
CA SER A 15 2.49 -13.96 -1.09
C SER A 15 2.98 -13.02 -2.18
N SER A 16 2.08 -12.65 -3.09
CA SER A 16 2.28 -11.59 -4.08
C SER A 16 1.63 -10.27 -3.65
N CYS A 17 1.11 -10.21 -2.42
CA CYS A 17 0.50 -9.02 -1.86
C CYS A 17 0.73 -8.87 -0.36
N MET A 18 0.63 -7.64 0.11
CA MET A 18 0.77 -7.25 1.51
C MET A 18 -0.32 -6.24 1.83
N GLY A 19 -1.12 -6.52 2.85
CA GLY A 19 -2.11 -5.58 3.37
C GLY A 19 -1.53 -4.75 4.50
N ILE A 20 -1.80 -3.45 4.48
CA ILE A 20 -1.55 -2.51 5.56
C ILE A 20 -2.91 -1.98 6.03
N ARG A 21 -3.20 -2.16 7.31
CA ARG A 21 -4.47 -1.75 7.94
C ARG A 21 -4.20 -1.07 9.27
N ASN A 22 -5.11 -0.20 9.68
CA ASN A 22 -5.13 0.34 11.03
C ASN A 22 -6.20 -0.40 11.84
N PRO A 23 -5.86 -1.15 12.92
CA PRO A 23 -6.84 -1.85 13.76
C PRO A 23 -7.94 -0.94 14.32
N SER A 24 -7.64 0.34 14.55
CA SER A 24 -8.60 1.34 15.06
C SER A 24 -9.56 1.86 13.98
N ARG A 25 -9.31 1.58 12.70
CA ARG A 25 -10.14 2.00 11.55
C ARG A 25 -10.48 0.80 10.66
N PRO A 26 -11.31 -0.13 11.15
CA PRO A 26 -11.67 -1.33 10.39
C PRO A 26 -12.37 -0.95 9.08
N GLY A 27 -12.11 -1.70 8.01
CA GLY A 27 -12.67 -1.48 6.68
C GLY A 27 -11.81 -0.61 5.76
N PHE A 28 -10.80 0.09 6.28
CA PHE A 28 -9.78 0.77 5.49
C PHE A 28 -8.51 -0.08 5.42
N GLU A 29 -8.07 -0.39 4.20
CA GLU A 29 -6.87 -1.18 3.97
C GLU A 29 -6.17 -0.72 2.68
N LEU A 30 -4.85 -0.61 2.76
CA LEU A 30 -3.97 -0.41 1.62
C LEU A 30 -3.34 -1.76 1.27
N VAL A 31 -3.61 -2.30 0.09
CA VAL A 31 -3.03 -3.57 -0.36
C VAL A 31 -1.99 -3.29 -1.42
N ILE A 32 -0.74 -3.58 -1.10
CA ILE A 32 0.36 -3.53 -2.06
C ILE A 32 0.42 -4.86 -2.77
N VAL A 33 0.42 -4.84 -4.09
CA VAL A 33 0.56 -6.02 -4.94
C VAL A 33 1.88 -5.94 -5.70
N TRP A 34 2.56 -7.05 -5.87
CA TRP A 34 3.79 -7.10 -6.65
C TRP A 34 3.81 -8.25 -7.64
N ARG A 35 4.52 -8.03 -8.73
CA ARG A 35 4.92 -9.07 -9.68
C ARG A 35 6.37 -8.86 -10.09
N ILE A 36 7.05 -9.96 -10.33
CA ILE A 36 8.37 -9.96 -10.95
C ILE A 36 8.17 -10.09 -12.45
N GLN A 37 8.68 -9.14 -13.22
CA GLN A 37 8.72 -9.23 -14.68
C GLN A 37 10.16 -9.44 -15.12
N ILE A 38 10.34 -10.12 -16.25
CA ILE A 38 11.61 -10.26 -16.92
C ILE A 38 11.41 -9.64 -18.31
N ASP A 39 12.27 -8.68 -18.67
CA ASP A 39 12.23 -8.10 -20.02
C ASP A 39 12.94 -8.98 -21.05
N GLU A 40 12.95 -8.55 -22.31
CA GLU A 40 13.50 -9.31 -23.43
C GLU A 40 15.02 -9.52 -23.29
N GLU A 41 15.70 -8.61 -22.57
CA GLU A 41 17.12 -8.67 -22.25
C GLU A 41 17.43 -9.54 -21.01
N GLY A 42 16.40 -10.11 -20.37
CA GLY A 42 16.55 -10.94 -19.19
C GLY A 42 16.69 -10.16 -17.87
N LYS A 43 16.44 -8.85 -17.88
CA LYS A 43 16.50 -8.02 -16.67
C LYS A 43 15.25 -8.26 -15.82
N VAL A 44 15.49 -8.48 -14.54
CA VAL A 44 14.44 -8.66 -13.53
C VAL A 44 13.93 -7.28 -13.07
N LEU A 45 12.66 -7.02 -13.32
CA LEU A 45 11.96 -5.78 -12.98
C LEU A 45 10.82 -6.07 -12.00
N PRO A 46 10.96 -5.73 -10.70
CA PRO A 46 9.84 -5.78 -9.79
C PRO A 46 8.86 -4.66 -10.10
N LYS A 47 7.58 -4.99 -10.27
CA LYS A 47 6.50 -4.02 -10.38
C LYS A 47 5.62 -4.12 -9.17
N LEU A 48 5.50 -3.00 -8.45
CA LEU A 48 4.60 -2.83 -7.32
C LEU A 48 3.46 -1.91 -7.75
N ASP A 49 2.27 -2.18 -7.24
CA ASP A 49 1.12 -1.28 -7.34
C ASP A 49 0.33 -1.30 -6.03
N LEU A 50 -0.61 -0.37 -5.91
CA LEU A 50 -1.43 -0.19 -4.72
C LEU A 50 -2.92 -0.34 -5.06
N LEU A 51 -3.63 -1.10 -4.23
CA LEU A 51 -5.09 -1.20 -4.23
C LEU A 51 -5.61 -0.64 -2.92
N THR A 52 -6.55 0.30 -3.01
CA THR A 52 -7.24 0.86 -1.85
C THR A 52 -8.55 0.12 -1.61
N LYS A 53 -8.69 -0.48 -0.44
CA LYS A 53 -9.97 -0.99 0.05
C LYS A 53 -10.53 0.02 1.05
N VAL A 54 -11.68 0.59 0.71
CA VAL A 54 -12.39 1.53 1.57
C VAL A 54 -13.88 1.20 1.59
N PRO A 55 -14.60 1.51 2.68
CA PRO A 55 -16.04 1.38 2.71
C PRO A 55 -16.69 2.32 1.67
N LEU A 56 -17.79 1.90 1.05
CA LEU A 56 -18.50 2.70 0.05
C LEU A 56 -18.92 4.07 0.58
N GLN A 57 -19.35 4.14 1.84
CA GLN A 57 -19.73 5.41 2.49
C GLN A 57 -18.55 6.37 2.61
N ALA A 58 -17.33 5.84 2.78
CA ALA A 58 -16.13 6.67 2.82
C ALA A 58 -15.71 7.15 1.43
N LEU A 59 -15.99 6.36 0.39
CA LEU A 59 -15.76 6.75 -1.00
C LEU A 59 -16.65 7.94 -1.40
N GLU A 60 -17.91 7.97 -0.95
CA GLU A 60 -18.82 9.11 -1.18
C GLU A 60 -18.31 10.42 -0.52
N LEU A 61 -17.49 10.31 0.51
CA LEU A 61 -16.89 11.45 1.21
C LEU A 61 -15.59 11.94 0.55
N ASP A 62 -15.01 11.17 -0.37
CA ASP A 62 -13.75 11.49 -1.06
C ASP A 62 -13.97 12.49 -2.21
N LYS A 63 -14.26 13.74 -1.85
CA LYS A 63 -14.50 14.83 -2.81
C LYS A 63 -13.30 15.17 -3.70
N ASN A 64 -12.10 14.75 -3.29
CA ASN A 64 -10.85 15.07 -3.96
C ASN A 64 -10.32 13.91 -4.82
N GLY A 65 -11.02 12.77 -4.86
CA GLY A 65 -10.58 11.58 -5.59
C GLY A 65 -9.24 11.03 -5.07
N VAL A 66 -8.94 11.18 -3.79
CA VAL A 66 -7.72 10.67 -3.16
C VAL A 66 -7.64 9.15 -3.29
N ILE A 67 -8.75 8.45 -3.13
CA ILE A 67 -8.81 6.99 -3.21
C ILE A 67 -8.48 6.51 -4.63
N GLU A 68 -9.07 7.15 -5.65
CA GLU A 68 -8.82 6.82 -7.06
C GLU A 68 -7.37 7.14 -7.47
N THR A 69 -6.82 8.26 -6.98
CA THR A 69 -5.48 8.71 -7.35
C THR A 69 -4.37 8.08 -6.52
N ALA A 70 -4.68 7.40 -5.41
CA ALA A 70 -3.70 6.77 -4.53
C ALA A 70 -2.72 5.81 -5.25
N PRO A 71 -3.13 4.95 -6.20
CA PRO A 71 -2.20 4.10 -6.94
C PRO A 71 -1.18 4.90 -7.76
N LEU A 72 -1.62 6.01 -8.37
CA LEU A 72 -0.70 6.89 -9.10
C LEU A 72 0.31 7.55 -8.16
N SER A 73 -0.18 8.15 -7.07
CA SER A 73 0.66 8.78 -6.05
C SER A 73 1.67 7.80 -5.45
N PHE A 74 1.26 6.55 -5.22
CA PHE A 74 2.13 5.48 -4.77
C PHE A 74 3.27 5.19 -5.75
N ARG A 75 2.97 5.06 -7.05
CA ARG A 75 4.00 4.84 -8.07
C ARG A 75 4.98 6.01 -8.17
N THR A 76 4.49 7.25 -8.01
CA THR A 76 5.36 8.42 -7.92
C THR A 76 6.28 8.34 -6.71
N LEU A 77 5.76 7.97 -5.53
CA LEU A 77 6.58 7.79 -4.32
C LEU A 77 7.63 6.70 -4.49
N LEU A 78 7.29 5.57 -5.12
CA LEU A 78 8.25 4.50 -5.42
C LEU A 78 9.42 5.00 -6.27
N GLY A 79 9.15 5.84 -7.27
CA GLY A 79 10.19 6.42 -8.12
C GLY A 79 11.08 7.43 -7.41
N VAL A 80 10.57 8.12 -6.38
CA VAL A 80 11.29 9.17 -5.65
C VAL A 80 12.06 8.60 -4.45
N LEU A 81 11.42 7.74 -3.65
CA LEU A 81 11.94 7.25 -2.37
C LEU A 81 12.52 5.83 -2.45
N GLY A 82 12.19 5.08 -3.49
CA GLY A 82 12.45 3.64 -3.54
C GLY A 82 11.45 2.83 -2.72
N ILE A 83 11.56 1.50 -2.77
CA ILE A 83 10.57 0.56 -2.23
C ILE A 83 10.47 0.68 -0.70
N GLU A 84 11.58 0.46 0.02
CA GLU A 84 11.56 0.37 1.49
C GLU A 84 11.04 1.65 2.15
N ALA A 85 11.55 2.81 1.74
CA ALA A 85 11.13 4.09 2.29
C ALA A 85 9.67 4.43 1.95
N THR A 86 9.19 4.04 0.77
CA THR A 86 7.77 4.22 0.41
C THR A 86 6.86 3.38 1.30
N LEU A 87 7.21 2.10 1.50
CA LEU A 87 6.44 1.19 2.36
C LEU A 87 6.41 1.69 3.81
N GLU A 88 7.57 2.07 4.35
CA GLU A 88 7.68 2.64 5.69
C GLU A 88 6.80 3.89 5.86
N SER A 89 6.78 4.76 4.84
CA SER A 89 5.97 5.99 4.87
C SER A 89 4.47 5.69 4.85
N LEU A 90 4.02 4.70 4.07
CA LEU A 90 2.62 4.29 4.05
C LEU A 90 2.17 3.71 5.40
N ILE A 91 2.97 2.83 6.00
CA ILE A 91 2.67 2.24 7.32
C ILE A 91 2.51 3.35 8.35
N LYS A 92 3.45 4.31 8.39
CA LYS A 92 3.38 5.47 9.29
C LYS A 92 2.17 6.35 9.02
N SER A 93 1.80 6.59 7.77
CA SER A 93 0.65 7.43 7.41
C SER A 93 -0.68 6.85 7.86
N LEU A 94 -0.83 5.52 7.83
CA LEU A 94 -2.04 4.86 8.34
C LEU A 94 -2.10 4.80 9.86
N HIS A 95 -0.94 4.85 10.52
CA HIS A 95 -0.77 4.80 11.98
C HIS A 95 -0.49 6.16 12.61
N THR A 96 -0.57 7.26 11.86
CA THR A 96 -0.33 8.58 12.44
C THR A 96 -1.39 8.82 13.51
N GLU A 97 -0.96 8.85 14.77
CA GLU A 97 -1.82 9.17 15.91
C GLU A 97 -2.49 10.52 15.62
N ALA A 98 -3.79 10.60 15.90
CA ALA A 98 -4.46 11.89 15.98
C ALA A 98 -3.69 12.70 17.03
N SER A 99 -2.85 13.63 16.56
CA SER A 99 -2.27 14.66 17.40
C SER A 99 -3.44 15.55 17.82
N ASN A 100 -3.99 15.27 19.01
CA ASN A 100 -4.95 16.12 19.70
C ASN A 100 -4.30 17.45 20.08
#